data_AF-A0AAV8XJ26-F1
#
_entry.id   AF-A0AAV8XJ26-F1
#
_cell.length_a   1.000
_cell.length_b   1.000
_cell.length_c   1.000
_cell.angle_alpha   90.00
_cell.angle_beta   90.00
_cell.angle_gamma   90.00
#
_symmetry.space_group_name_H-M   'P 1'
#
loop_
_entity.id
_entity.type
_entity.pdbx_description
1 polymer ?
#
loop_
_entity_poly.entity_id
_entity_poly.type
_entity_poly.pdbx_seq_one_letter_code
_entity_poly.pdbx_strand_id
1 'polypeptide(L)'
;MQSRGLCEPTHVELLQDQTHVMLHEYCAQRQSHHKGRFGKLLLTLPAVQSITRRGLEELLFRQTVGDVAIDRLLGDLAKATHP
;
A
#
# COMPACT_ATOMS: atom_id res chain seq x y z
N MET A 1 -6.82 9.70 2.61
CA MET A 1 -6.48 9.87 1.18
C MET A 1 -7.69 9.47 0.37
N GLN A 2 -8.35 10.42 -0.31
CA GLN A 2 -9.36 10.07 -1.31
C GLN A 2 -8.59 9.76 -2.59
N SER A 3 -8.58 8.49 -2.97
CA SER A 3 -7.98 8.01 -4.21
C SER A 3 -8.84 8.49 -5.38
N ARG A 4 -8.61 9.75 -5.81
CA ARG A 4 -9.27 10.33 -6.97
C ARG A 4 -8.81 9.59 -8.23
N GLY A 5 -9.74 9.03 -9.00
CA GLY A 5 -9.47 8.34 -10.26
C GLY A 5 -9.44 6.81 -10.19
N LEU A 6 -9.89 6.18 -9.10
CA LEU A 6 -10.13 4.74 -9.08
C LEU A 6 -11.30 4.37 -10.01
N CYS A 7 -11.10 3.35 -10.85
CA CYS A 7 -12.15 2.85 -11.73
C CYS A 7 -13.28 2.15 -10.94
N GLU A 8 -12.94 1.45 -9.85
CA GLU A 8 -13.88 0.70 -9.01
C GLU A 8 -13.58 0.88 -7.51
N PRO A 9 -13.89 2.05 -6.92
CA PRO A 9 -13.56 2.34 -5.52
C PRO A 9 -14.17 1.34 -4.53
N THR A 10 -15.40 0.87 -4.78
CA THR A 10 -16.09 -0.12 -3.95
C THR A 10 -15.35 -1.46 -3.90
N HIS A 11 -14.73 -1.90 -5.00
CA HIS A 11 -13.96 -3.13 -5.03
C HIS A 11 -12.68 -3.01 -4.20
N VAL A 12 -12.03 -1.85 -4.29
CA VAL A 12 -10.83 -1.54 -3.50
C VAL A 12 -11.15 -1.50 -2.00
N GLU A 13 -12.29 -0.90 -1.61
CA GLU A 13 -12.77 -0.92 -0.22
C GLU A 13 -13.02 -2.34 0.28
N LEU A 14 -13.68 -3.19 -0.52
CA LEU A 14 -13.92 -4.58 -0.16
C LEU A 14 -12.62 -5.38 0.06
N LEU A 15 -11.63 -5.19 -0.82
CA LEU A 15 -10.31 -5.83 -0.68
C LEU A 15 -9.57 -5.32 0.57
N GLN A 16 -9.70 -4.03 0.88
CA GLN A 16 -9.13 -3.46 2.09
C GLN A 16 -9.75 -4.09 3.34
N ASP A 17 -11.08 -4.23 3.37
CA ASP A 17 -11.79 -4.86 4.50
C ASP A 17 -11.37 -6.31 4.69
N GLN A 18 -11.29 -7.08 3.60
CA GLN A 18 -10.79 -8.47 3.65
C GLN A 18 -9.35 -8.54 4.18
N THR A 19 -8.48 -7.64 3.72
CA THR A 19 -7.09 -7.58 4.18
C THR A 19 -7.00 -7.28 5.68
N HIS A 20 -7.83 -6.37 6.19
CA HIS A 20 -7.90 -6.06 7.63
C HIS A 20 -8.35 -7.28 8.45
N VAL A 21 -9.35 -8.03 7.98
CA VAL A 21 -9.82 -9.26 8.64
C VAL A 21 -8.69 -10.28 8.71
N MET A 22 -8.02 -10.56 7.59
CA MET A 22 -6.90 -11.51 7.54
C MET A 22 -5.74 -11.10 8.46
N LEU A 23 -5.41 -9.81 8.49
CA LEU A 23 -4.35 -9.29 9.36
C LEU A 23 -4.70 -9.43 10.85
N HIS A 24 -5.97 -9.18 11.21
CA HIS A 24 -6.46 -9.34 12.57
C HIS A 24 -6.37 -10.80 13.02
N GLU A 25 -6.87 -11.73 12.21
CA GLU A 25 -6.82 -13.17 12.47
C GLU A 25 -5.38 -13.66 12.63
N TYR A 26 -4.49 -13.26 11.72
CA TYR A 26 -3.07 -13.60 11.81
C TYR A 26 -2.42 -13.09 13.10
N CYS A 27 -2.74 -11.86 13.53
CA CYS A 27 -2.25 -11.32 14.80
C CYS A 27 -2.79 -12.09 16.01
N ALA A 28 -4.04 -12.56 15.95
CA ALA A 28 -4.67 -13.34 17.00
C ALA A 28 -4.10 -14.76 17.09
N GLN A 29 -3.87 -15.42 15.95
CA GLN A 29 -3.37 -16.80 15.87
C GLN A 29 -1.92 -16.93 16.34
N ARG A 30 -1.07 -15.94 16.04
CA ARG A 30 0.38 -16.04 16.37
C ARG A 30 0.72 -15.78 17.84
N GLN A 31 -0.27 -15.80 18.77
CA GLN A 31 -0.11 -15.54 20.21
C GLN A 31 1.02 -14.55 20.52
N SER A 32 1.06 -13.43 19.79
CA SER A 32 2.11 -12.46 20.07
C SER A 32 1.78 -11.91 21.45
N HIS A 33 2.72 -12.00 22.39
CA HIS A 33 2.64 -11.53 23.79
C HIS A 33 2.16 -10.07 23.97
N HIS A 34 1.86 -9.38 22.88
CA HIS A 34 1.57 -7.97 22.75
C HIS A 34 0.11 -7.82 22.31
N LYS A 35 -0.80 -7.85 23.29
CA LYS A 35 -2.20 -7.39 23.09
C LYS A 35 -2.16 -6.04 22.37
N GLY A 36 -2.98 -5.88 21.32
CA GLY A 36 -3.04 -4.65 20.52
C GLY A 36 -2.04 -4.53 19.37
N ARG A 37 -1.33 -5.59 18.96
CA ARG A 37 -0.44 -5.57 17.78
C ARG A 37 -1.16 -5.11 16.50
N PHE A 38 -2.39 -5.57 16.26
CA PHE A 38 -3.20 -5.14 15.12
C PHE A 38 -3.37 -3.61 15.10
N GLY A 39 -3.82 -3.02 16.23
CA GLY A 39 -3.98 -1.58 16.36
C GLY A 39 -2.66 -0.81 16.16
N LYS A 40 -1.54 -1.31 16.71
CA LYS A 40 -0.21 -0.71 16.48
C LYS A 40 0.18 -0.72 14.99
N LEU A 41 -0.07 -1.81 14.27
CA LEU A 41 0.18 -1.88 12.84
C LEU A 41 -0.70 -0.89 12.06
N LEU A 42 -1.99 -0.80 12.37
CA LEU A 42 -2.85 0.20 11.74
C LEU A 42 -2.38 1.64 12.01
N LEU A 43 -1.91 1.94 13.22
CA LEU A 43 -1.35 3.24 13.59
C LEU A 43 0.00 3.55 12.92
N THR A 44 0.71 2.54 12.39
CA THR A 44 1.92 2.79 11.57
C THR A 44 1.61 3.21 10.14
N LEU A 45 0.41 2.92 9.63
CA LEU A 45 0.04 3.28 8.25
C LEU A 45 0.15 4.79 7.98
N PRO A 46 -0.32 5.70 8.86
CA PRO A 46 -0.09 7.13 8.72
C PRO A 46 1.39 7.54 8.78
N ALA A 47 2.22 6.85 9.56
CA ALA A 47 3.66 7.14 9.61
C ALA A 47 4.34 6.79 8.28
N VAL A 48 3.93 5.71 7.61
CA VAL A 48 4.37 5.40 6.24
C VAL A 48 3.86 6.44 5.24
N GLN A 49 2.66 7.01 5.46
CA GLN A 49 2.12 8.11 4.64
C GLN A 49 2.85 9.44 4.85
N SER A 50 3.66 9.60 5.91
CA SER A 50 4.48 10.79 6.12
C SER A 50 5.72 10.85 5.21
N ILE A 51 6.08 9.72 4.60
CA ILE A 51 7.15 9.65 3.61
C ILE A 51 6.66 10.34 2.33
N THR A 52 7.43 11.32 1.87
CA THR A 52 7.11 12.00 0.60
C THR A 52 7.20 11.03 -0.56
N ARG A 53 6.40 11.25 -1.60
CA ARG A 53 6.44 10.47 -2.84
C ARG A 53 7.87 10.33 -3.38
N ARG A 54 8.63 11.43 -3.40
CA ARG A 54 10.03 11.46 -3.82
C ARG A 54 10.93 10.59 -2.95
N GLY A 55 10.75 10.62 -1.63
CA GLY A 55 11.50 9.75 -0.71
C GLY A 55 11.22 8.27 -0.96
N LEU A 56 9.97 7.93 -1.26
CA LEU A 56 9.56 6.56 -1.58
C LEU A 56 10.13 6.10 -2.93
N GLU A 57 10.14 6.98 -3.94
CA GLU A 57 10.78 6.73 -5.24
C GLU A 57 12.29 6.49 -5.12
N GLU A 58 12.98 7.32 -4.34
CA GLU A 58 14.41 7.18 -4.11
C GLU A 58 14.77 5.89 -3.35
N LEU A 59 13.94 5.46 -2.41
CA LEU A 59 14.18 4.27 -1.58
C LEU A 59 13.90 2.97 -2.34
N LEU A 60 12.78 2.90 -3.08
CA LEU A 60 12.28 1.65 -3.64
C LEU A 60 12.65 1.45 -5.13
N PHE A 61 12.79 2.54 -5.88
CA PHE A 61 12.82 2.46 -7.35
C PHE A 61 14.10 3.01 -7.97
N ARG A 62 14.81 3.94 -7.32
CA ARG A 62 16.02 4.56 -7.92
C ARG A 62 17.12 3.57 -8.26
N GLN A 63 17.33 2.54 -7.43
CA GLN A 63 18.35 1.51 -7.73
C GLN A 63 17.96 0.62 -8.92
N THR A 64 16.67 0.47 -9.19
CA THR A 64 16.15 -0.44 -10.22
C THR A 64 15.92 0.26 -11.55
N VAL A 65 15.43 1.50 -11.52
CA VAL A 65 14.98 2.24 -12.72
C VAL A 65 15.79 3.52 -12.98
N GLY A 66 16.73 3.87 -12.10
CA GLY A 66 17.52 5.10 -12.23
C GLY A 66 16.65 6.35 -12.14
N ASP A 67 16.91 7.33 -13.03
CA ASP A 67 16.23 8.63 -13.05
C ASP A 67 14.90 8.63 -13.83
N VAL A 68 14.42 7.46 -14.27
CA VAL A 68 13.14 7.36 -14.96
C VAL A 68 12.00 7.62 -13.98
N ALA A 69 11.14 8.59 -14.29
CA ALA A 69 9.97 8.90 -13.47
C ALA A 69 9.05 7.67 -13.34
N ILE A 70 8.80 7.23 -12.10
CA ILE A 70 7.97 6.05 -11.80
C ILE A 70 6.58 6.14 -12.44
N ASP A 71 6.03 7.35 -12.51
CA ASP A 71 4.71 7.61 -13.10
C ASP A 71 4.62 7.24 -14.57
N ARG A 72 5.73 7.42 -15.30
CA ARG A 72 5.80 7.03 -16.70
C ARG A 72 5.76 5.51 -16.83
N LEU A 73 6.53 4.80 -16.01
CA LEU A 73 6.52 3.34 -15.98
C LEU A 73 5.15 2.78 -15.60
N LEU A 74 4.53 3.34 -14.56
CA LEU A 74 3.21 2.93 -14.10
C LEU A 74 2.16 3.16 -15.20
N GLY A 75 2.25 4.28 -15.92
CA GLY A 75 1.41 4.56 -17.07
C GLY A 75 1.61 3.57 -18.22
N ASP A 76 2.85 3.20 -18.52
CA ASP A 76 3.17 2.22 -19.57
C ASP A 76 2.72 0.80 -19.17
N LEU A 77 2.90 0.42 -17.90
CA LEU A 77 2.43 -0.86 -17.34
C LEU A 77 0.90 -0.97 -17.36
N ALA A 78 0.20 0.10 -16.99
CA ALA A 78 -1.26 0.12 -17.01
C ALA A 78 -1.80 -0.08 -18.43
N LYS A 79 -1.20 0.57 -19.44
CA LYS A 79 -1.56 0.40 -20.85
C LYS A 79 -1.24 -1.01 -21.37
N ALA A 80 -0.15 -1.61 -20.93
CA ALA A 80 0.20 -2.98 -21.32
C ALA A 80 -0.75 -4.03 -20.72
N THR A 81 -1.34 -3.74 -19.56
CA THR A 81 -2.23 -4.65 -18.84
C THR A 81 -3.70 -4.53 -19.29
N HIS A 82 -4.06 -3.40 -19.90
CA HIS A 82 -5.38 -3.14 -20.50
C HIS A 82 -5.20 -2.73 -21.98
N PRO A 83 -5.15 -3.67 -22.94
CA PRO A 83 -5.05 -3.37 -24.37
C PRO A 83 -6.27 -2.65 -24.93
#